data_AF-A0A660W1M8-F1
#
_entry.id   AF-A0A660W1M8-F1
#
_cell.length_a   1.000
_cell.length_b   1.000
_cell.length_c   1.000
_cell.angle_alpha   90.00
_cell.angle_beta   90.00
_cell.angle_gamma   90.00
#
_symmetry.space_group_name_H-M   'P 1'
#
loop_
_entity.id
_entity.type
_entity.pdbx_description
1 polymer ?
#
loop_
_entity_poly.entity_id
_entity_poly.type
_entity_poly.pdbx_seq_one_letter_code
_entity_poly.pdbx_strand_id
1 'polypeptide(L)'
;MEKVIQIQDLESFGGQEGLASFLREHLKPYEDSLKDIHRGIEYALSDAADRGGFVLLAHEAGEKQGALVMLHTPMGGYIPANILLFVAVRRDLRGRGIGRRLVETGVKNCSGPVKLHVEYDNPAKGLYERLGFASKYAEMRHPGAGG
;
A
#
# COMPACT_ATOMS: atom_id res chain seq x y z
N MET A 1 -1.82 -0.54 -21.41
CA MET A 1 -0.52 -1.24 -21.36
C MET A 1 -0.09 -1.29 -19.91
N GLU A 2 0.00 -2.50 -19.34
CA GLU A 2 0.55 -2.72 -18.00
C GLU A 2 2.07 -2.49 -18.06
N LYS A 3 2.54 -1.46 -17.35
CA LYS A 3 3.92 -1.41 -16.89
C LYS A 3 3.90 -1.92 -15.46
N VAL A 4 4.36 -3.15 -15.26
CA VAL A 4 4.87 -3.56 -13.96
C VAL A 4 6.13 -2.74 -13.76
N ILE A 5 6.11 -1.87 -12.75
CA ILE A 5 7.13 -0.85 -12.56
C ILE A 5 8.36 -1.45 -11.90
N GLN A 6 9.51 -1.23 -12.55
CA GLN A 6 10.83 -1.57 -12.02
C GLN A 6 11.36 -0.40 -11.18
N ILE A 7 12.43 -0.62 -10.40
CA ILE A 7 13.12 0.41 -9.59
C ILE A 7 13.39 1.71 -10.39
N GLN A 8 13.57 1.61 -11.71
CA GLN A 8 13.77 2.76 -12.61
C GLN A 8 12.60 3.75 -12.64
N ASP A 9 11.34 3.34 -12.44
CA ASP A 9 10.23 4.29 -12.40
C ASP A 9 10.09 4.96 -11.00
N LEU A 10 10.73 4.43 -9.95
CA LEU A 10 10.74 5.09 -8.63
C LEU A 10 11.51 6.40 -8.66
N GLU A 11 12.61 6.48 -9.40
CA GLU A 11 13.35 7.73 -9.62
C GLU A 11 12.49 8.78 -10.34
N SER A 12 11.70 8.37 -11.33
CA SER A 12 10.70 9.25 -11.98
C SER A 12 9.62 9.75 -11.01
N PHE A 13 9.44 9.03 -9.90
CA PHE A 13 8.55 9.39 -8.81
C PHE A 13 9.24 10.24 -7.72
N GLY A 14 10.50 10.63 -7.92
CA GLY A 14 11.31 11.37 -6.94
C GLY A 14 11.93 10.48 -5.86
N GLY A 15 12.18 9.20 -6.18
CA GLY A 15 12.75 8.23 -5.25
C GLY A 15 11.80 7.89 -4.10
N GLN A 16 12.35 7.35 -3.02
CA GLN A 16 11.59 7.01 -1.81
C GLN A 16 10.98 8.24 -1.13
N GLU A 17 11.70 9.36 -1.12
CA GLU A 17 11.23 10.66 -0.58
C GLU A 17 10.01 11.20 -1.35
N GLY A 18 10.07 11.15 -2.69
CA GLY A 18 8.97 11.57 -3.54
C GLY A 18 7.74 10.67 -3.40
N LEU A 19 7.94 9.37 -3.15
CA LEU A 19 6.87 8.42 -2.85
C LEU A 19 6.26 8.66 -1.47
N ALA A 20 7.08 8.82 -0.44
CA ALA A 20 6.62 9.07 0.92
C ALA A 20 5.82 10.38 1.01
N SER A 21 6.28 11.43 0.33
CA SER A 21 5.59 12.71 0.23
C SER A 21 4.23 12.57 -0.45
N PHE A 22 4.16 11.85 -1.58
CA PHE A 22 2.91 11.58 -2.29
C PHE A 22 1.91 10.80 -1.43
N LEU A 23 2.38 9.73 -0.76
CA LEU A 23 1.56 8.94 0.14
C LEU A 23 1.03 9.80 1.30
N ARG A 24 1.90 10.59 1.96
CA ARG A 24 1.50 11.48 3.06
C ARG A 24 0.42 12.48 2.65
N GLU A 25 0.49 13.00 1.44
CA GLU A 25 -0.50 13.95 0.93
C GLU A 25 -1.85 13.29 0.65
N HIS A 26 -1.84 12.11 0.03
CA HIS A 26 -3.04 11.47 -0.50
C HIS A 26 -3.67 10.40 0.39
N LEU A 27 -2.98 9.98 1.45
CA LEU A 27 -3.52 9.17 2.53
C LEU A 27 -4.28 10.02 3.57
N LYS A 28 -4.35 11.35 3.49
CA LYS A 28 -5.16 12.10 4.48
C LYS A 28 -6.63 11.65 4.46
N PRO A 29 -7.30 11.53 5.62
CA PRO A 29 -6.90 12.05 6.94
C PRO A 29 -6.01 11.13 7.80
N TYR A 30 -5.41 10.07 7.27
CA TYR A 30 -4.70 9.07 8.08
C TYR A 30 -3.42 9.59 8.76
N GLU A 31 -3.12 9.00 9.92
CA GLU A 31 -2.23 9.52 10.96
C GLU A 31 -0.74 9.17 10.77
N ASP A 32 -0.41 8.32 9.79
CA ASP A 32 0.97 7.87 9.60
C ASP A 32 1.93 9.06 9.40
N SER A 33 2.96 9.10 10.24
CA SER A 33 4.03 10.09 10.09
C SER A 33 4.83 9.80 8.83
N LEU A 34 5.50 10.82 8.27
CA LEU A 34 6.42 10.59 7.14
C LEU A 34 7.46 9.51 7.49
N LYS A 35 7.97 9.51 8.73
CA LYS A 35 8.92 8.51 9.21
C LYS A 35 8.35 7.08 9.19
N ASP A 36 7.07 6.90 9.48
CA ASP A 36 6.43 5.58 9.42
C ASP A 36 6.22 5.13 7.98
N ILE A 37 5.81 6.05 7.11
CA ILE A 37 5.67 5.80 5.67
C ILE A 37 7.01 5.37 5.08
N HIS A 38 8.09 6.09 5.40
CA HIS A 38 9.45 5.74 4.96
C HIS A 38 9.85 4.33 5.39
N ARG A 39 9.66 4.00 6.67
CA ARG A 39 9.95 2.66 7.19
C ARG A 39 9.16 1.57 6.44
N GLY A 40 7.91 1.85 6.08
CA GLY A 40 7.11 0.94 5.26
C GLY A 40 7.65 0.74 3.85
N ILE A 41 8.09 1.83 3.19
CA ILE A 41 8.72 1.79 1.86
C ILE A 41 10.05 1.02 1.91
N GLU A 42 10.92 1.34 2.85
CA GLU A 42 12.20 0.66 3.05
C GLU A 42 12.01 -0.83 3.33
N TYR A 43 11.02 -1.19 4.15
CA TYR A 43 10.68 -2.60 4.39
C TYR A 43 10.26 -3.29 3.08
N ALA A 44 9.36 -2.67 2.31
CA ALA A 44 8.85 -3.24 1.06
C ALA A 44 9.94 -3.45 0.01
N LEU A 45 10.96 -2.59 -0.01
CA LEU A 45 12.07 -2.63 -0.97
C LEU A 45 13.32 -3.35 -0.43
N SER A 46 13.24 -3.95 0.76
CA SER A 46 14.36 -4.65 1.38
C SER A 46 14.63 -6.01 0.72
N ASP A 47 15.90 -6.33 0.50
CA ASP A 47 16.37 -7.67 0.08
C ASP A 47 16.73 -8.58 1.27
N ALA A 48 16.39 -8.19 2.51
CA ALA A 48 16.65 -8.99 3.70
C ALA A 48 15.76 -10.25 3.73
N ALA A 49 16.24 -11.35 4.32
CA ALA A 49 15.51 -12.62 4.32
C ALA A 49 14.15 -12.57 5.07
N ASP A 50 13.98 -11.62 6.00
CA ASP A 50 12.79 -11.45 6.86
C ASP A 50 11.93 -10.23 6.48
N ARG A 51 12.26 -9.54 5.39
CA ARG A 51 11.58 -8.33 4.91
C ARG A 51 11.48 -8.34 3.40
N GLY A 52 10.64 -7.45 2.88
CA GLY A 52 10.48 -7.28 1.44
C GLY A 52 9.03 -7.03 1.09
N GLY A 53 8.70 -7.31 -0.16
CA GLY A 53 7.43 -6.94 -0.77
C GLY A 53 7.70 -6.22 -2.08
N PHE A 54 6.90 -5.19 -2.37
CA PHE A 54 7.09 -4.39 -3.57
C PHE A 54 6.30 -3.09 -3.51
N VAL A 55 6.61 -2.18 -4.43
CA VAL A 55 5.86 -0.95 -4.68
C VAL A 55 5.29 -0.98 -6.09
N LEU A 56 4.05 -0.53 -6.24
CA LEU A 56 3.45 -0.23 -7.54
C LEU A 56 3.21 1.28 -7.63
N LEU A 57 3.56 1.87 -8.77
CA LEU A 57 3.28 3.27 -9.05
C LEU A 57 2.29 3.36 -10.22
N ALA A 58 1.38 4.32 -10.14
CA ALA A 58 0.55 4.72 -11.26
C ALA A 58 1.03 6.11 -11.69
N HIS A 59 1.53 6.20 -12.91
CA HIS A 59 1.99 7.44 -13.51
C HIS A 59 1.60 7.48 -14.99
N GLU A 60 1.33 8.67 -15.51
CA GLU A 60 0.98 8.88 -16.92
C GLU A 60 1.56 10.21 -17.36
N ALA A 61 2.24 10.26 -18.51
CA ALA A 61 2.84 11.48 -19.04
C ALA A 61 3.72 12.27 -18.04
N GLY A 62 4.42 11.56 -17.14
CA GLY A 62 5.26 12.16 -16.09
C GLY A 62 4.52 12.58 -14.81
N GLU A 63 3.19 12.45 -14.78
CA GLU A 63 2.36 12.82 -13.64
C GLU A 63 2.14 11.65 -12.68
N LYS A 64 2.34 11.88 -11.39
CA LYS A 64 2.07 10.92 -10.31
C LYS A 64 0.57 10.80 -10.10
N GLN A 65 -0.01 9.62 -10.33
CA GLN A 65 -1.45 9.39 -10.19
C GLN A 65 -1.82 8.55 -8.97
N GLY A 66 -0.97 7.61 -8.58
CA GLY A 66 -1.23 6.72 -7.45
C GLY A 66 -0.03 5.87 -7.08
N ALA A 67 -0.09 5.24 -5.93
CA ALA A 67 0.91 4.29 -5.48
C ALA A 67 0.30 3.24 -4.53
N LEU A 68 0.93 2.08 -4.47
CA LEU A 68 0.63 1.01 -3.54
C LEU A 68 1.94 0.45 -2.98
N VAL A 69 1.98 0.24 -1.67
CA VAL A 69 3.09 -0.40 -0.95
C VAL A 69 2.60 -1.72 -0.37
N MET A 70 3.19 -2.82 -0.81
CA MET A 70 2.93 -4.17 -0.33
C MET A 70 4.11 -4.64 0.50
N LEU A 71 3.86 -5.18 1.69
CA LEU A 71 4.86 -5.87 2.48
C LEU A 71 4.72 -7.38 2.30
N HIS A 72 5.83 -8.09 2.36
CA HIS A 72 5.88 -9.53 2.56
C HIS A 72 6.57 -9.83 3.89
N THR A 73 5.88 -10.54 4.79
CA THR A 73 6.34 -10.78 6.16
C THR A 73 6.49 -12.28 6.45
N PRO A 74 7.36 -12.69 7.40
CA PRO A 74 7.49 -14.09 7.81
C PRO A 74 6.32 -14.61 8.66
N MET A 75 5.17 -13.92 8.67
CA MET A 75 3.99 -14.25 9.49
C MET A 75 3.06 -15.29 8.85
N GLY A 76 3.47 -15.86 7.71
CA GLY A 76 2.75 -16.94 7.04
C GLY A 76 2.46 -18.11 7.99
N GLY A 77 1.26 -18.67 7.90
CA GLY A 77 0.78 -19.70 8.83
C GLY A 77 0.04 -19.16 10.06
N TYR A 78 0.25 -17.90 10.43
CA TYR A 78 -0.48 -17.23 11.53
C TYR A 78 -1.49 -16.21 10.98
N ILE A 79 -1.03 -15.36 10.07
CA ILE A 79 -1.82 -14.36 9.34
C ILE A 79 -1.35 -14.30 7.88
N PRO A 80 -2.11 -13.69 6.95
CA PRO A 80 -1.61 -13.47 5.60
C PRO A 80 -0.27 -12.74 5.60
N ALA A 81 0.71 -13.35 4.92
CA ALA A 81 2.10 -12.85 4.85
C ALA A 81 2.19 -11.56 4.03
N ASN A 82 1.33 -11.40 3.02
CA ASN A 82 1.26 -10.21 2.19
C ASN A 82 0.35 -9.17 2.84
N ILE A 83 0.87 -7.97 3.08
CA ILE A 83 0.15 -6.88 3.74
C ILE A 83 0.14 -5.69 2.79
N LEU A 84 -1.04 -5.33 2.28
CA LEU A 84 -1.22 -4.07 1.58
C LEU A 84 -1.18 -2.96 2.64
N LEU A 85 -0.01 -2.34 2.78
CA LEU A 85 0.26 -1.35 3.82
C LEU A 85 -0.31 0.00 3.44
N PHE A 86 0.00 0.48 2.23
CA PHE A 86 -0.48 1.76 1.73
C PHE A 86 -1.07 1.59 0.34
N VAL A 87 -2.16 2.30 0.08
CA VAL A 87 -2.63 2.58 -1.28
C VAL A 87 -3.20 3.98 -1.32
N ALA A 88 -2.72 4.79 -2.26
CA ALA A 88 -3.17 6.15 -2.43
C ALA A 88 -3.37 6.48 -3.91
N VAL A 89 -4.38 7.28 -4.19
CA VAL A 89 -4.64 7.87 -5.51
C VAL A 89 -4.77 9.37 -5.33
N ARG A 90 -4.17 10.13 -6.24
CA ARG A 90 -4.26 11.59 -6.30
C ARG A 90 -5.73 12.00 -6.25
N ARG A 91 -6.06 12.98 -5.41
CA ARG A 91 -7.46 13.24 -5.00
C ARG A 91 -8.38 13.59 -6.16
N ASP A 92 -7.90 14.37 -7.11
CA ASP A 92 -8.58 14.80 -8.35
C ASP A 92 -8.80 13.67 -9.36
N LEU A 93 -8.13 12.53 -9.17
CA LEU A 93 -8.20 11.34 -10.04
C LEU A 93 -8.97 10.18 -9.40
N ARG A 94 -9.50 10.35 -8.19
CA ARG A 94 -10.34 9.33 -7.54
C ARG A 94 -11.61 9.08 -8.36
N GLY A 95 -12.15 7.87 -8.24
CA GLY A 95 -13.32 7.43 -9.03
C GLY A 95 -13.02 7.02 -10.47
N ARG A 96 -11.77 7.17 -10.95
CA ARG A 96 -11.35 6.80 -12.33
C ARG A 96 -10.81 5.37 -12.47
N GLY A 97 -10.98 4.52 -11.46
CA GLY A 97 -10.55 3.11 -11.49
C GLY A 97 -9.05 2.86 -11.23
N ILE A 98 -8.24 3.89 -10.97
CA ILE A 98 -6.79 3.76 -10.71
C ILE A 98 -6.52 2.88 -9.47
N GLY A 99 -7.19 3.18 -8.35
CA GLY A 99 -7.03 2.41 -7.11
C GLY A 99 -7.42 0.95 -7.27
N ARG A 100 -8.48 0.66 -8.04
CA ARG A 100 -8.89 -0.71 -8.37
C ARG A 100 -7.77 -1.46 -9.08
N ARG A 101 -7.18 -0.85 -10.12
CA ARG A 101 -6.08 -1.45 -10.88
C ARG A 101 -4.85 -1.69 -10.01
N LEU A 102 -4.47 -0.71 -9.19
CA LEU A 102 -3.35 -0.86 -8.24
C LEU A 102 -3.55 -2.08 -7.34
N VAL A 103 -4.72 -2.22 -6.71
CA VAL A 103 -5.02 -3.33 -5.79
C VAL A 103 -5.08 -4.66 -6.55
N GLU A 104 -5.75 -4.73 -7.70
CA GLU A 104 -5.82 -5.96 -8.52
C GLU A 104 -4.42 -6.42 -8.97
N THR A 105 -3.58 -5.52 -9.47
CA THR A 105 -2.18 -5.82 -9.84
C THR A 105 -1.36 -6.22 -8.62
N GLY A 106 -1.53 -5.54 -7.48
CA GLY A 106 -0.85 -5.88 -6.24
C GLY A 106 -1.18 -7.30 -5.77
N VAL A 107 -2.46 -7.66 -5.74
CA VAL A 107 -2.90 -9.01 -5.35
C VAL A 107 -2.37 -10.07 -6.33
N LYS A 108 -2.39 -9.81 -7.64
CA LYS A 108 -1.84 -10.73 -8.66
C LYS A 108 -0.33 -10.99 -8.50
N ASN A 109 0.42 -10.01 -8.01
CA ASN A 109 1.86 -10.14 -7.80
C ASN A 109 2.24 -10.86 -6.50
N CYS A 110 1.27 -11.14 -5.63
CA CYS A 110 1.51 -11.83 -4.36
C CYS A 110 1.43 -13.34 -4.53
N SER A 111 2.38 -14.06 -3.92
CA SER A 111 2.21 -15.49 -3.65
C SER A 111 1.47 -15.67 -2.33
N GLY A 112 0.25 -16.21 -2.37
CA GLY A 112 -0.59 -16.45 -1.20
C GLY A 112 -1.53 -15.28 -0.83
N PRO A 113 -2.24 -15.39 0.31
CA PRO A 113 -3.29 -14.45 0.69
C PRO A 113 -2.72 -13.06 1.03
N VAL A 114 -3.57 -12.03 0.87
CA VAL A 114 -3.28 -10.63 1.17
C VAL A 114 -4.22 -10.13 2.26
N LYS A 115 -3.72 -9.35 3.21
CA LYS A 115 -4.54 -8.59 4.17
C LYS A 115 -4.30 -7.09 4.06
N LEU A 116 -5.24 -6.31 4.59
CA LEU A 116 -5.14 -4.88 4.80
C LEU A 116 -5.90 -4.49 6.06
N HIS A 117 -5.64 -3.29 6.58
CA HIS A 117 -6.49 -2.63 7.56
C HIS A 117 -7.19 -1.45 6.89
N VAL A 118 -8.46 -1.25 7.21
CA VAL A 118 -9.27 -0.17 6.65
C VAL A 118 -10.25 0.29 7.72
N GLU A 119 -10.31 1.61 7.95
CA GLU A 119 -11.29 2.22 8.84
C GLU A 119 -12.72 1.98 8.34
N TYR A 120 -13.68 1.89 9.25
CA TYR A 120 -15.08 1.59 8.92
C TYR A 120 -15.72 2.61 7.98
N ASP A 121 -15.35 3.89 8.13
CA ASP A 121 -15.87 5.02 7.35
C ASP A 121 -14.99 5.35 6.13
N ASN A 122 -13.96 4.55 5.85
CA ASN A 122 -13.08 4.79 4.73
C ASN A 122 -13.85 4.61 3.40
N PRO A 123 -13.85 5.63 2.50
CA PRO A 123 -14.57 5.55 1.23
C PRO A 123 -14.07 4.43 0.30
N ALA A 124 -12.85 3.94 0.50
CA ALA A 124 -12.28 2.83 -0.25
C ALA A 124 -12.74 1.44 0.26
N LYS A 125 -13.42 1.34 1.42
CA LYS A 125 -13.87 0.05 1.97
C LYS A 125 -14.69 -0.77 0.96
N GLY A 126 -15.65 -0.13 0.30
CA GLY A 126 -16.47 -0.79 -0.72
C GLY A 126 -15.68 -1.22 -1.97
N LEU A 127 -14.53 -0.58 -2.27
CA LEU A 127 -13.64 -1.08 -3.32
C LEU A 127 -13.04 -2.42 -2.90
N TYR A 128 -12.51 -2.53 -1.68
CA TYR A 128 -11.89 -3.77 -1.21
C TYR A 128 -12.90 -4.92 -1.16
N GLU A 129 -14.12 -4.66 -0.68
CA GLU A 129 -15.21 -5.67 -0.66
C GLU A 129 -15.54 -6.19 -2.07
N ARG A 130 -15.66 -5.30 -3.05
CA ARG A 130 -15.87 -5.70 -4.46
C ARG A 130 -14.71 -6.49 -5.06
N LEU A 131 -13.51 -6.31 -4.52
CA LEU A 131 -12.31 -7.05 -4.90
C LEU A 131 -12.16 -8.38 -4.14
N GLY A 132 -13.12 -8.73 -3.29
CA GLY A 132 -13.15 -10.01 -2.57
C GLY A 132 -12.46 -9.99 -1.21
N PHE A 133 -12.02 -8.82 -0.71
CA PHE A 133 -11.60 -8.70 0.67
C PHE A 133 -12.82 -8.83 1.60
N ALA A 134 -12.66 -9.59 2.67
CA ALA A 134 -13.68 -9.77 3.70
C ALA A 134 -13.08 -9.57 5.09
N SER A 135 -13.85 -8.99 6.00
CA SER A 135 -13.49 -8.87 7.41
C SER A 135 -13.52 -10.25 8.08
N LYS A 136 -12.45 -10.60 8.79
CA LYS A 136 -12.35 -11.88 9.53
C LYS A 136 -12.33 -11.69 11.05
N TYR A 137 -11.59 -10.69 11.53
CA TYR A 137 -11.39 -10.40 12.95
C TYR A 137 -11.52 -8.91 13.21
N ALA A 138 -11.87 -8.54 14.44
CA ALA A 138 -11.75 -7.18 14.93
C ALA A 138 -10.28 -6.87 15.25
N GLU A 139 -9.86 -5.61 15.06
CA GLU A 139 -8.60 -5.12 15.60
C GLU A 139 -8.81 -4.68 17.05
N MET A 140 -8.01 -5.20 17.98
CA MET A 140 -8.01 -4.82 19.39
C MET A 140 -6.62 -4.32 19.78
N ARG A 141 -6.50 -3.06 20.21
CA ARG A 141 -5.24 -2.43 20.58
C ARG A 141 -5.21 -2.11 22.07
N HIS A 142 -4.15 -2.51 22.77
CA HIS A 142 -3.82 -2.04 24.11
C HIS A 142 -2.61 -1.11 24.00
N PRO A 143 -2.64 0.12 24.56
CA PRO A 143 -1.55 1.11 24.38
C PRO A 143 -0.21 0.67 25.01
N GLY A 144 -0.24 -0.38 25.82
CA GLY A 144 0.91 -0.83 26.61
C GLY A 144 1.03 -0.06 27.91
N ALA A 145 1.99 -0.42 28.75
CA ALA A 145 2.17 0.18 30.08
C ALA A 145 2.90 1.54 30.05
N GLY A 146 3.20 2.09 28.87
CA GLY A 146 4.02 3.31 28.72
C GLY A 146 3.59 4.21 27.56
N GLY A 147 2.29 4.18 27.23
CA GLY A 147 1.68 5.12 26.28
C GLY A 147 1.49 6.51 26.87
#